data_AF-A0A059EW98-F1
#
_entry.id   AF-A0A059EW98-F1
#
_cell.length_a   1.000
_cell.length_b   1.000
_cell.length_c   1.000
_cell.angle_alpha   90.00
_cell.angle_beta   90.00
_cell.angle_gamma   90.00
#
_symmetry.space_group_name_H-M   'P 1'
#
loop_
_entity.id
_entity.type
_entity.pdbx_description
1 polymer ?
#
loop_
_entity_poly.entity_id
_entity_poly.type
_entity_poly.pdbx_seq_one_letter_code
_entity_poly.pdbx_strand_id
1 'polypeptide(L)' 'IVEIDESKFGRRKYYKGHKVEVICVLSIVQRTLKRRIILIPLNNRNPQTLINIIKKHVYPESFIYTDC' A
#
# COMPACT_ATOMS: atom_id res chain seq x y z
N ILE A 1 -10.75 11.25 4.48
CA ILE A 1 -9.54 10.74 5.17
C ILE A 1 -9.22 9.36 4.61
N VAL A 2 -8.02 9.20 4.11
CA VAL A 2 -7.49 7.97 3.52
C VAL A 2 -6.15 7.67 4.17
N GLU A 3 -5.95 6.43 4.58
CA GLU A 3 -4.64 5.92 4.99
C GLU A 3 -3.99 5.22 3.82
N ILE A 4 -2.69 5.47 3.65
CA ILE A 4 -1.87 4.83 2.63
C ILE A 4 -0.65 4.24 3.32
N ASP A 5 -0.40 2.95 3.07
CA ASP A 5 0.71 2.23 3.65
C ASP A 5 1.40 1.31 2.63
N GLU A 6 2.70 1.11 2.78
CA GLU A 6 3.50 0.19 1.98
C GLU A 6 3.87 -1.05 2.79
N SER A 7 3.27 -2.18 2.42
CA SER A 7 3.50 -3.45 3.09
C SER A 7 4.39 -4.38 2.26
N LYS A 8 5.48 -4.85 2.87
CA LYS A 8 6.40 -5.82 2.26
C LYS A 8 6.00 -7.26 2.55
N PHE A 9 5.50 -7.94 1.53
CA PHE A 9 5.14 -9.35 1.57
C PHE A 9 6.35 -10.20 1.19
N GLY A 10 6.70 -11.09 2.11
CA GLY A 10 7.79 -12.04 1.94
C GLY A 10 7.41 -13.40 2.48
N ARG A 11 7.93 -14.44 1.83
CA ARG A 11 7.71 -15.82 2.27
C ARG A 11 8.88 -16.24 3.16
N ARG A 12 8.57 -17.09 4.15
CA ARG A 12 9.55 -17.70 5.03
C ARG A 12 9.40 -19.22 4.94
N LYS A 13 10.50 -19.95 4.82
CA LYS A 13 10.47 -21.43 4.72
C LYS A 13 10.01 -22.00 6.06
N TYR A 14 8.88 -22.72 6.09
CA TYR A 14 8.29 -23.27 7.33
C TYR A 14 8.10 -22.24 8.46
N TYR A 15 7.87 -20.96 8.13
CA TYR A 15 7.82 -19.85 9.09
C TYR A 15 9.10 -19.68 9.94
N LYS A 16 10.22 -20.29 9.57
CA LYS A 16 11.54 -20.24 10.24
C LYS A 16 12.64 -19.74 9.29
N GLY A 17 13.70 -19.12 9.82
CA GLY A 17 14.86 -18.66 9.03
C GLY A 17 14.72 -17.25 8.38
N HIS A 18 15.41 -16.99 7.27
CA HIS A 18 15.43 -15.68 6.59
C HIS A 18 14.08 -15.37 5.91
N LYS A 19 13.56 -14.14 6.05
CA LYS A 19 12.37 -13.68 5.32
C LYS A 19 12.80 -13.23 3.93
N VAL A 20 12.34 -13.90 2.89
CA VAL A 20 12.59 -13.47 1.52
C VAL A 20 11.45 -12.55 1.12
N GLU A 21 11.72 -11.25 1.06
CA GLU A 21 10.77 -10.25 0.55
C GLU A 21 10.65 -10.40 -0.97
N VAL A 22 9.43 -10.57 -1.48
CA VAL A 22 9.20 -10.84 -2.91
C VAL A 22 8.31 -9.76 -3.53
N ILE A 23 7.30 -9.28 -2.79
CA ILE A 23 6.29 -8.36 -3.33
C ILE A 23 6.07 -7.23 -2.35
N CYS A 24 6.00 -6.00 -2.85
CA CYS A 24 5.48 -4.86 -2.10
C CYS A 24 4.04 -4.62 -2.50
N VAL A 25 3.18 -4.26 -1.56
CA VAL A 25 1.78 -3.93 -1.82
C VAL A 25 1.50 -2.56 -1.24
N LEU A 26 0.96 -1.66 -2.06
CA LEU A 26 0.40 -0.40 -1.61
C LEU A 26 -1.03 -0.66 -1.13
N SER A 27 -1.30 -0.27 0.11
CA SER A 27 -2.61 -0.41 0.74
C SER A 27 -3.23 0.96 0.90
N ILE A 28 -4.44 1.16 0.39
CA ILE A 28 -5.20 2.40 0.51
C ILE A 28 -6.50 2.07 1.24
N VAL A 29 -6.68 2.65 2.41
CA VAL A 29 -7.82 2.38 3.29
C VAL A 29 -8.59 3.67 3.57
N GLN A 30 -9.88 3.66 3.30
CA GLN A 30 -10.74 4.80 3.63
C GLN A 30 -11.18 4.72 5.09
N ARG A 31 -10.85 5.76 5.88
CA ARG A 31 -11.34 5.92 7.27
C ARG A 31 -12.80 6.39 7.30
N THR A 32 -13.72 5.55 6.83
CA THR A 32 -15.17 5.76 6.90
C THR A 32 -15.86 4.49 7.40
N LEU A 33 -17.14 4.58 7.76
CA LEU A 33 -17.94 3.42 8.18
C LEU A 33 -17.96 2.29 7.15
N LYS A 34 -17.85 2.63 5.86
CA LYS A 34 -17.82 1.66 4.75
C LYS A 34 -16.47 0.93 4.61
N ARG A 35 -15.40 1.43 5.24
CA ARG A 35 -14.04 0.85 5.25
C ARG A 35 -13.62 0.21 3.93
N ARG A 36 -13.63 1.01 2.86
CA ARG A 36 -13.16 0.54 1.55
C ARG A 36 -11.64 0.38 1.57
N ILE A 37 -11.16 -0.76 1.08
CA ILE A 37 -9.75 -1.13 1.04
C ILE A 37 -9.38 -1.43 -0.40
N ILE A 38 -8.23 -0.90 -0.83
CA ILE A 38 -7.62 -1.18 -2.13
C ILE A 38 -6.20 -1.65 -1.85
N LEU A 39 -5.84 -2.82 -2.39
CA LEU A 39 -4.50 -3.40 -2.28
C LEU A 39 -3.92 -3.56 -3.68
N ILE A 40 -2.79 -2.93 -3.95
CA ILE A 40 -2.16 -2.92 -5.28
C ILE A 40 -0.74 -3.46 -5.16
N PRO A 41 -0.41 -4.59 -5.81
CA PRO A 41 0.96 -5.06 -5.88
C PRO A 41 1.81 -4.08 -6.70
N LEU A 42 2.98 -3.72 -6.17
CA LEU A 42 3.94 -2.84 -6.80
C LEU A 42 5.09 -3.68 -7.36
N ASN A 43 5.28 -3.62 -8.67
CA ASN A 43 6.47 -4.19 -9.31
C ASN A 43 7.71 -3.35 -8.99
N ASN A 44 7.59 -2.02 -9.06
CA ASN A 44 8.66 -1.07 -8.80
C ASN A 44 8.18 0.03 -7.84
N ARG A 45 8.99 0.42 -6.86
CA ARG A 45 8.70 1.47 -5.86
C ARG A 45 9.05 2.88 -6.34
N ASN A 46 8.84 3.14 -7.63
CA ASN A 46 9.19 4.45 -8.17
C ASN A 46 8.17 5.49 -7.66
N PRO A 47 8.62 6.67 -7.24
CA PRO A 47 7.72 7.72 -6.72
C PRO A 47 6.65 8.10 -7.75
N GLN A 48 7.01 8.12 -9.05
CA GLN A 48 6.07 8.38 -10.14
C GLN A 48 4.92 7.37 -10.17
N THR A 49 5.21 6.08 -9.95
CA THR A 49 4.22 5.00 -9.96
C THR A 49 3.26 5.15 -8.79
N LEU A 50 3.79 5.44 -7.59
CA LEU A 50 3.00 5.68 -6.39
C LEU A 50 2.07 6.88 -6.56
N ILE A 51 2.60 8.02 -7.02
CA ILE A 51 1.80 9.23 -7.27
C ILE A 51 0.68 8.96 -8.28
N ASN A 52 0.96 8.22 -9.35
CA ASN A 52 -0.06 7.87 -10.35
C ASN A 52 -1.17 7.00 -9.76
N ILE A 53 -0.82 6.02 -8.91
CA ILE A 53 -1.79 5.17 -8.22
C ILE A 53 -2.65 6.02 -7.28
N ILE A 54 -2.04 6.91 -6.50
CA ILE A 54 -2.74 7.81 -5.58
C ILE A 54 -3.73 8.68 -6.34
N LYS A 55 -3.29 9.36 -7.41
CA LYS A 55 -4.17 10.22 -8.23
C LYS A 55 -5.34 9.45 -8.87
N LYS A 56 -5.15 8.16 -9.17
CA LYS A 56 -6.19 7.33 -9.79
C LYS A 56 -7.24 6.86 -8.79
N HIS A 57 -6.85 6.59 -7.54
CA HIS A 57 -7.70 5.91 -6.56
C HIS A 57 -8.16 6.80 -5.40
N VAL A 58 -7.48 7.92 -5.16
CA VAL A 58 -7.80 8.88 -4.10
C VAL A 58 -8.49 10.09 -4.73
N TYR A 59 -9.64 10.44 -4.16
CA TYR A 59 -10.39 11.62 -4.61
C TYR A 59 -9.57 12.90 -4.32
N PRO A 60 -9.49 13.86 -5.25
CA PRO A 60 -8.84 15.15 -4.99
C PRO A 60 -9.42 15.81 -3.73
N GLU A 61 -8.62 16.56 -2.98
CA GLU A 61 -9.01 17.14 -1.67
C GLU A 61 -9.19 16.12 -0.51
N SER A 62 -8.79 14.87 -0.69
CA SER A 62 -8.75 13.91 0.42
C SER A 62 -7.55 14.17 1.33
N PHE A 63 -7.76 14.16 2.65
CA PHE A 63 -6.68 14.08 3.64
C PHE A 63 -6.03 12.69 3.61
N ILE A 64 -4.72 12.64 3.37
CA ILE A 64 -3.91 11.43 3.33
C ILE A 64 -3.12 11.32 4.63
N TYR A 65 -3.18 10.14 5.25
CA TYR A 65 -2.28 9.73 6.32
C TYR A 65 -1.35 8.64 5.78
N THR A 66 -0.05 8.86 5.93
CA THR A 66 1.02 7.91 5.60
C THR A 66 1.96 7.85 6.80
N ASP A 67 2.57 6.69 7.02
CA ASP A 67 3.69 6.61 7.98
C ASP A 67 4.88 7.38 7.42
N CYS A 68 5.59 8.10 8.30
CA CYS A 68 6.69 9.01 7.93
C CYS A 68 8.00 8.26 7.63
#